data_AF-A0A656GA62-F1
#
_entry.id   AF-A0A656GA62-F1
#
_cell.length_a   1.000
_cell.length_b   1.000
_cell.length_c   1.000
_cell.angle_alpha   90.00
_cell.angle_beta   90.00
_cell.angle_gamma   90.00
#
_symmetry.space_group_name_H-M   'P 1'
#
loop_
_entity.id
_entity.type
_entity.pdbx_description
1 polymer ?
#
loop_
_entity_poly.entity_id
_entity_poly.type
_entity_poly.pdbx_seq_one_letter_code
_entity_poly.pdbx_strand_id
1 'polypeptide(L)'
;MDELCLSFFNEVDKILGTHYSRSHGRKKLGTKRLMASMCQVANLHALGVLIIDEVQNLNEARSGGAEKMHNFFVSLVNTIGVPIIQVGTHRASKFFQRTFRAARRISGLGSIRWDRLPRDEHWKRLLKRLWKYQWLRNPAPLDDDLESTMHDLTQGVMDIVIKLFALAQIRAMVTGVECIKPMLLRKVFEDEFKPVHPMLAALRSGRAELIAKYDDLLMPEIEGRLLTLTRSLDNLSRPKPPAPPVDDKAKRLAALLEEMEIPRDIAIPMADELLAENPGIALAALVHKATAYLVQEAPKKPRISKVKRTEWGCLPEEDLRRRYADGPDNECYDRLKLAGLVLDLRPLLKAG
;
A
#
# COMPACT_ATOMS: atom_id res chain seq x y z
N MET A 1 27.32 24.69 -6.38
CA MET A 1 28.80 24.57 -6.29
C MET A 1 29.23 24.41 -4.85
N ASP A 2 29.00 25.40 -3.97
CA ASP A 2 29.32 25.24 -2.53
C ASP A 2 28.59 24.06 -1.89
N GLU A 3 27.35 23.84 -2.30
CA GLU A 3 26.52 22.70 -1.88
C GLU A 3 27.13 21.33 -2.20
N LEU A 4 27.86 21.19 -3.31
CA LEU A 4 28.57 19.95 -3.65
C LEU A 4 29.68 19.66 -2.63
N CYS A 5 30.50 20.68 -2.33
CA CYS A 5 31.58 20.52 -1.35
C CYS A 5 31.02 20.22 0.05
N LEU A 6 29.92 20.87 0.43
CA LEU A 6 29.25 20.58 1.71
C LEU A 6 28.66 19.17 1.75
N SER A 7 28.00 18.73 0.68
CA SER A 7 27.47 17.37 0.55
C SER A 7 28.60 16.33 0.65
N PHE A 8 29.75 16.59 0.01
CA PHE A 8 30.94 15.74 0.14
C PHE A 8 31.40 15.64 1.61
N PHE A 9 31.58 16.76 2.30
CA PHE A 9 32.01 16.72 3.71
C PHE A 9 31.00 16.00 4.60
N ASN A 10 29.70 16.19 4.36
CA ASN A 10 28.65 15.51 5.12
C ASN A 10 28.70 13.99 4.93
N GLU A 11 28.89 13.50 3.70
CA GLU A 11 28.95 12.06 3.45
C GLU A 11 30.23 11.44 4.02
N VAL A 12 31.36 12.14 3.92
CA VAL A 12 32.61 11.72 4.58
C VAL A 12 32.44 11.67 6.11
N ASP A 13 31.84 12.70 6.70
CA ASP A 13 31.57 12.77 8.15
C ASP A 13 30.67 11.61 8.59
N LYS A 14 29.63 11.31 7.83
CA LYS A 14 28.68 10.21 8.09
C LYS A 14 29.36 8.84 8.02
N ILE A 15 30.26 8.61 7.06
CA ILE A 15 30.92 7.32 6.87
C ILE A 15 32.05 7.13 7.91
N LEU A 16 32.85 8.16 8.16
CA LEU A 16 34.06 8.06 8.99
C LEU A 16 33.86 8.54 10.44
N GLY A 17 32.68 9.06 10.78
CA GLY A 17 32.41 9.65 12.10
C GLY A 17 33.19 10.94 12.37
N THR A 18 33.58 11.65 11.31
CA THR A 18 34.40 12.87 11.39
C THR A 18 33.52 14.14 11.44
N HIS A 19 34.16 15.31 11.54
CA HIS A 19 33.47 16.60 11.68
C HIS A 19 34.02 17.67 10.72
N TYR A 20 34.36 17.29 9.49
CA TYR A 20 34.82 18.18 8.42
C TYR A 20 33.74 19.17 8.00
N SER A 21 32.47 18.77 7.96
CA SER A 21 31.35 19.68 7.66
C SER A 21 31.28 20.84 8.67
N ARG A 22 31.57 20.59 9.95
CA ARG A 22 31.54 21.62 11.01
C ARG A 22 32.77 22.52 10.99
N SER A 23 33.94 21.96 10.68
CA SER A 23 35.21 22.69 10.65
C SER A 23 35.43 23.46 9.34
N HIS A 24 34.98 22.91 8.21
CA HIS A 24 35.18 23.44 6.86
C HIS A 24 33.90 23.97 6.22
N GLY A 25 32.70 23.65 6.73
CA GLY A 25 31.41 24.11 6.20
C GLY A 25 30.86 25.40 6.82
N ARG A 26 31.68 26.22 7.50
CA ARG A 26 31.22 27.54 7.97
C ARG A 26 30.83 28.41 6.76
N LYS A 27 29.58 28.90 6.76
CA LYS A 27 28.89 29.70 5.70
C LYS A 27 29.62 30.95 5.13
N LYS A 28 30.85 31.25 5.55
CA LYS A 28 31.68 32.38 5.06
C LYS A 28 32.91 31.97 4.26
N LEU A 29 33.11 30.68 4.00
CA LEU A 29 34.25 30.19 3.25
C LEU A 29 33.91 30.19 1.76
N GLY A 30 34.60 31.01 0.97
CA GLY A 30 34.40 31.05 -0.48
C GLY A 30 34.73 29.71 -1.15
N THR A 31 34.09 29.41 -2.28
CA THR A 31 34.17 28.14 -3.01
C THR A 31 35.59 27.59 -3.18
N LYS A 32 36.57 28.44 -3.48
CA LYS A 32 37.98 28.03 -3.64
C LYS A 32 38.57 27.39 -2.39
N ARG A 33 38.22 27.91 -1.20
CA ARG A 33 38.70 27.36 0.07
C ARG A 33 38.01 26.04 0.40
N LEU A 34 36.72 25.90 0.09
CA LEU A 34 36.00 24.64 0.21
C LEU A 34 36.62 23.55 -0.69
N MET A 35 37.00 23.90 -1.91
CA MET A 35 37.68 22.98 -2.83
C MET A 35 39.07 22.55 -2.34
N ALA A 36 39.86 23.48 -1.78
CA ALA A 36 41.15 23.15 -1.19
C ALA A 36 41.00 22.21 0.03
N SER A 37 40.03 22.49 0.89
CA SER A 37 39.68 21.61 2.01
C SER A 37 39.18 20.23 1.53
N MET A 38 38.38 20.19 0.47
CA MET A 38 37.90 18.94 -0.13
C MET A 38 39.07 18.10 -0.67
N CYS A 39 40.06 18.74 -1.31
CA CYS A 39 41.31 18.10 -1.73
C CYS A 39 42.11 17.54 -0.55
N GLN A 40 42.27 18.32 0.53
CA GLN A 40 42.98 17.85 1.71
C GLN A 40 42.32 16.60 2.32
N VAL A 41 40.99 16.62 2.44
CA VAL A 41 40.22 15.48 2.97
C VAL A 41 40.30 14.29 2.02
N ALA A 42 40.16 14.49 0.71
CA ALA A 42 40.28 13.44 -0.29
C ALA A 42 41.66 12.76 -0.24
N ASN A 43 42.75 13.53 -0.14
CA ASN A 43 44.11 12.99 -0.04
C ASN A 43 44.37 12.30 1.30
N LEU A 44 43.89 12.88 2.42
CA LEU A 44 44.04 12.30 3.75
C LEU A 44 43.43 10.90 3.84
N HIS A 45 42.29 10.70 3.20
CA HIS A 45 41.56 9.43 3.19
C HIS A 45 41.84 8.56 1.95
N ALA A 46 42.85 8.91 1.16
CA ALA A 46 43.25 8.19 -0.06
C ALA A 46 42.05 7.89 -1.00
N LEU A 47 41.20 8.89 -1.23
CA LEU A 47 40.03 8.76 -2.10
C LEU A 47 40.47 8.35 -3.52
N GLY A 48 40.04 7.17 -3.96
CA GLY A 48 40.42 6.64 -5.27
C GLY A 48 39.63 7.23 -6.45
N VAL A 49 38.35 7.52 -6.27
CA VAL A 49 37.47 8.09 -7.29
C VAL A 49 36.37 8.92 -6.64
N LEU A 50 35.99 10.02 -7.29
CA LEU A 50 34.83 10.83 -6.90
C LEU A 50 33.74 10.69 -7.97
N ILE A 51 32.59 10.12 -7.61
CA ILE A 51 31.42 10.04 -8.50
C ILE A 51 30.45 11.14 -8.10
N ILE A 52 30.02 11.94 -9.07
CA ILE A 52 29.07 13.03 -8.89
C ILE A 52 27.87 12.72 -9.78
N ASP A 53 26.77 12.32 -9.17
CA ASP A 53 25.51 12.05 -9.86
C ASP A 53 24.67 13.32 -10.02
N GLU A 54 23.73 13.29 -10.96
CA GLU A 54 22.78 14.36 -11.23
C GLU A 54 23.45 15.74 -11.41
N VAL A 55 24.54 15.79 -12.16
CA VAL A 55 25.37 17.00 -12.33
C VAL A 55 24.58 18.23 -12.81
N GLN A 56 23.45 18.02 -13.50
CA GLN A 56 22.53 19.08 -13.92
C GLN A 56 21.91 19.86 -12.74
N ASN A 57 21.82 19.25 -11.55
CA ASN A 57 21.24 19.90 -10.36
C ASN A 57 22.16 20.97 -9.76
N LEU A 58 23.39 21.11 -10.24
CA LEU A 58 24.36 22.09 -9.75
C LEU A 58 24.10 23.52 -10.29
N ASN A 59 22.92 24.06 -9.97
CA ASN A 59 22.55 25.47 -10.03
C ASN A 59 22.52 26.14 -11.44
N GLU A 60 21.32 26.22 -12.02
CA GLU A 60 20.93 27.10 -13.12
C GLU A 60 20.70 28.55 -12.62
N ALA A 61 21.73 29.22 -12.09
CA ALA A 61 21.63 30.66 -11.86
C ALA A 61 21.64 31.40 -13.21
N ARG A 62 20.69 32.33 -13.40
CA ARG A 62 20.46 33.16 -14.60
C ARG A 62 21.77 33.56 -15.31
N SER A 63 21.78 33.44 -16.64
CA SER A 63 22.83 33.83 -17.61
C SER A 63 24.29 33.54 -17.18
N GLY A 64 24.92 32.54 -17.81
CA GLY A 64 26.35 32.22 -17.60
C GLY A 64 26.63 31.16 -16.51
N GLY A 65 25.60 30.54 -15.92
CA GLY A 65 25.76 29.46 -14.94
C GLY A 65 26.52 28.24 -15.46
N ALA A 66 26.27 27.85 -16.72
CA ALA A 66 26.94 26.72 -17.37
C ALA A 66 28.47 26.89 -17.45
N GLU A 67 28.95 28.08 -17.81
CA GLU A 67 30.40 28.36 -17.87
C GLU A 67 31.02 28.39 -16.48
N LYS A 68 30.32 28.94 -15.48
CA LYS A 68 30.80 28.95 -14.10
C LYS A 68 30.91 27.52 -13.53
N MET A 69 29.89 26.69 -13.79
CA MET A 69 29.88 25.27 -13.42
C MET A 69 31.02 24.51 -14.13
N HIS A 70 31.21 24.74 -15.43
CA HIS A 70 32.31 24.15 -16.18
C HIS A 70 33.68 24.53 -15.59
N ASN A 71 33.91 25.82 -15.35
CA ASN A 71 35.16 26.32 -14.78
C ASN A 71 35.42 25.77 -13.37
N PHE A 72 34.35 25.55 -12.59
CA PHE A 72 34.43 24.88 -11.29
C PHE A 72 34.91 23.44 -11.43
N PHE A 73 34.32 22.64 -12.33
CA PHE A 73 34.76 21.26 -12.52
C PHE A 73 36.19 21.14 -13.05
N VAL A 74 36.57 22.00 -13.99
CA VAL A 74 37.97 22.07 -14.45
C VAL A 74 38.90 22.39 -13.29
N SER A 75 38.54 23.35 -12.45
CA SER A 75 39.31 23.69 -11.26
C SER A 75 39.33 22.54 -10.25
N LEU A 76 38.22 21.81 -10.10
CA LEU A 76 38.10 20.71 -9.15
C LEU A 76 38.99 19.54 -9.54
N VAL A 77 38.92 19.10 -10.81
CA VAL A 77 39.79 18.04 -11.35
C VAL A 77 41.27 18.40 -11.19
N ASN A 78 41.63 19.66 -11.50
CA ASN A 78 43.01 20.12 -11.38
C ASN A 78 43.49 20.25 -9.93
N THR A 79 42.60 20.51 -8.98
CA THR A 79 42.96 20.77 -7.58
C THR A 79 42.91 19.51 -6.73
N ILE A 80 41.92 18.65 -6.93
CA ILE A 80 41.65 17.50 -6.05
C ILE A 80 42.64 16.35 -6.26
N GLY A 81 43.22 16.21 -7.46
CA GLY A 81 44.18 15.15 -7.78
C GLY A 81 43.59 13.74 -7.88
N VAL A 82 42.27 13.61 -7.78
CA VAL A 82 41.51 12.35 -7.83
C VAL A 82 40.67 12.29 -9.11
N PRO A 83 40.56 11.12 -9.78
CA PRO A 83 39.63 10.94 -10.89
C PRO A 83 38.19 11.29 -10.52
N ILE A 84 37.53 12.12 -11.33
CA ILE A 84 36.13 12.52 -11.13
C ILE A 84 35.27 11.95 -12.27
N ILE A 85 34.25 11.17 -11.91
CA ILE A 85 33.23 10.65 -12.82
C ILE A 85 31.97 11.48 -12.61
N GLN A 86 31.48 12.10 -13.68
CA GLN A 86 30.24 12.88 -13.67
C GLN A 86 29.13 12.08 -14.34
N VAL A 87 28.02 11.91 -13.65
CA VAL A 87 26.80 11.24 -14.12
C VAL A 87 25.68 12.28 -14.14
N GLY A 88 24.82 12.21 -15.17
CA GLY A 88 23.72 13.14 -15.32
C GLY A 88 22.86 12.83 -16.53
N THR A 89 21.73 13.53 -16.64
CA THR A 89 20.75 13.32 -17.71
C THR A 89 21.22 13.94 -19.03
N HIS A 90 20.44 13.76 -20.10
CA HIS A 90 20.74 14.36 -21.41
C HIS A 90 20.86 15.90 -21.33
N ARG A 91 20.16 16.55 -20.38
CA ARG A 91 20.29 17.99 -20.10
C ARG A 91 21.73 18.37 -19.75
N ALA A 92 22.44 17.50 -19.03
CA ALA A 92 23.84 17.73 -18.67
C ALA A 92 24.73 17.89 -19.91
N SER A 93 24.44 17.14 -20.99
CA SER A 93 25.23 17.19 -22.23
C SER A 93 25.26 18.58 -22.88
N LYS A 94 24.18 19.36 -22.75
CA LYS A 94 24.07 20.73 -23.30
C LYS A 94 25.00 21.72 -22.57
N PHE A 95 25.29 21.51 -21.28
CA PHE A 95 26.22 22.35 -20.54
C PHE A 95 27.66 22.17 -21.01
N PHE A 96 28.00 20.95 -21.41
CA PHE A 96 29.36 20.57 -21.79
C PHE A 96 29.72 20.87 -23.25
N GLN A 97 28.72 20.95 -24.14
CA GLN A 97 28.93 21.23 -25.57
C GLN A 97 29.28 22.70 -25.87
N ARG A 98 28.99 23.63 -24.95
CA ARG A 98 29.15 25.08 -25.18
C ARG A 98 30.60 25.57 -25.21
N THR A 99 31.57 24.78 -24.75
CA THR A 99 32.98 25.17 -24.75
C THR A 99 33.80 24.15 -25.54
N PHE A 100 34.38 24.55 -26.67
CA PHE A 100 35.17 23.68 -27.57
C PHE A 100 36.32 22.93 -26.84
N ARG A 101 36.86 23.52 -25.76
CA ARG A 101 37.87 22.90 -24.87
C ARG A 101 37.31 21.77 -23.99
N ALA A 102 36.06 21.88 -23.56
CA ALA A 102 35.33 20.84 -22.81
C ALA A 102 34.92 19.71 -23.75
N ALA A 103 34.41 20.08 -24.93
CA ALA A 103 34.03 19.16 -25.99
C ALA A 103 35.17 18.20 -26.35
N ARG A 104 36.44 18.65 -26.42
CA ARG A 104 37.59 17.76 -26.66
C ARG A 104 37.91 16.75 -25.54
N ARG A 105 37.64 17.09 -24.27
CA ARG A 105 37.83 16.14 -23.14
C ARG A 105 36.70 15.13 -23.06
N ILE A 106 35.51 15.55 -23.49
CA ILE A 106 34.27 14.77 -23.46
C ILE A 106 34.15 13.93 -24.74
N SER A 107 34.59 14.41 -25.89
CA SER A 107 34.62 13.69 -27.17
C SER A 107 35.77 12.68 -27.29
N GLY A 108 36.63 12.58 -26.28
CA GLY A 108 37.52 11.43 -26.15
C GLY A 108 36.76 10.21 -25.59
N LEU A 109 37.47 9.11 -25.35
CA LEU A 109 36.99 7.89 -24.67
C LEU A 109 36.33 8.11 -23.27
N GLY A 110 36.25 9.36 -22.79
CA GLY A 110 35.79 9.74 -21.46
C GLY A 110 34.32 10.15 -21.34
N SER A 111 33.55 10.26 -22.44
CA SER A 111 32.08 10.33 -22.34
C SER A 111 31.43 9.10 -22.97
N ILE A 112 30.71 8.36 -22.12
CA ILE A 112 29.90 7.23 -22.55
C ILE A 112 28.47 7.73 -22.54
N ARG A 113 27.85 7.86 -23.71
CA ARG A 113 26.41 8.08 -23.79
C ARG A 113 25.71 6.76 -23.51
N TRP A 114 25.13 6.64 -22.32
CA TRP A 114 24.26 5.53 -22.00
C TRP A 114 22.87 5.80 -22.60
N ASP A 115 22.60 5.17 -23.75
CA ASP A 115 21.33 5.31 -24.45
C ASP A 115 20.35 4.18 -24.09
N ARG A 116 19.12 4.26 -24.59
CA ARG A 116 18.14 3.16 -24.51
C ARG A 116 18.68 1.90 -25.18
N LEU A 117 18.32 0.73 -24.67
CA LEU A 117 18.74 -0.53 -25.29
C LEU A 117 18.00 -0.73 -26.62
N PRO A 118 18.70 -0.85 -27.76
CA PRO A 118 18.06 -1.28 -28.99
C PRO A 118 17.61 -2.74 -28.85
N ARG A 119 16.67 -3.18 -29.70
CA ARG A 119 16.20 -4.57 -29.74
C ARG A 119 17.24 -5.52 -30.34
N ASP A 120 18.35 -5.68 -29.66
CA ASP A 120 19.50 -6.49 -30.06
C ASP A 120 19.71 -7.67 -29.08
N GLU A 121 20.87 -8.32 -29.19
CA GLU A 121 21.23 -9.43 -28.30
C GLU A 121 21.45 -8.99 -26.85
N HIS A 122 21.80 -7.73 -26.58
CA HIS A 122 21.90 -7.21 -25.22
C HIS A 122 20.52 -7.06 -24.60
N TRP A 123 19.55 -6.55 -25.35
CA TRP A 123 18.14 -6.48 -24.93
C TRP A 123 17.56 -7.86 -24.60
N LYS A 124 17.72 -8.84 -25.51
CA LYS A 124 17.26 -10.22 -25.26
C LYS A 124 17.91 -10.81 -24.02
N ARG A 125 19.22 -10.55 -23.80
CA ARG A 125 19.95 -11.03 -22.63
C ARG A 125 19.48 -10.37 -21.34
N LEU A 126 19.18 -9.07 -21.37
CA LEU A 126 18.60 -8.34 -20.25
C LEU A 126 17.24 -8.94 -19.88
N LEU A 127 16.33 -9.05 -20.84
CA LEU A 127 15.00 -9.61 -20.59
C LEU A 127 15.05 -11.05 -20.10
N LYS A 128 15.89 -11.91 -20.70
CA LYS A 128 16.07 -13.30 -20.22
C LYS A 128 16.54 -13.38 -18.77
N ARG A 129 17.35 -12.42 -18.30
CA ARG A 129 17.76 -12.33 -16.89
C ARG A 129 16.63 -11.79 -16.02
N LEU A 130 15.97 -10.73 -16.46
CA LEU A 130 14.85 -10.12 -15.75
C LEU A 130 13.69 -11.11 -15.54
N TRP A 131 13.41 -11.95 -16.54
CA TRP A 131 12.34 -12.95 -16.48
C TRP A 131 12.54 -14.04 -15.43
N LYS A 132 13.76 -14.19 -14.89
CA LYS A 132 14.02 -15.10 -13.76
C LYS A 132 13.40 -14.59 -12.45
N TYR A 133 13.06 -13.31 -12.38
CA TYR A 133 12.47 -12.66 -11.20
C TYR A 133 10.93 -12.60 -11.31
N GLN A 134 10.31 -13.68 -11.76
CA GLN A 134 8.86 -13.84 -11.72
C GLN A 134 8.43 -14.43 -10.37
N TRP A 135 7.61 -13.69 -9.62
CA TRP A 135 7.04 -14.08 -8.33
C TRP A 135 5.60 -14.58 -8.44
N LEU A 136 5.18 -14.98 -9.64
CA LEU A 136 3.82 -15.47 -9.92
C LEU A 136 3.73 -16.98 -9.66
N ARG A 137 2.54 -17.50 -9.30
CA ARG A 137 2.35 -18.94 -9.11
C ARG A 137 2.43 -19.73 -10.41
N ASN A 138 2.00 -19.13 -11.53
CA ASN A 138 2.04 -19.72 -12.86
C ASN A 138 2.99 -18.92 -13.78
N PRO A 139 4.32 -18.96 -13.54
CA PRO A 139 5.28 -18.20 -14.32
C PRO A 139 5.31 -18.69 -15.77
N ALA A 140 5.17 -17.76 -16.71
CA ALA A 140 5.26 -18.06 -18.14
C ALA A 140 6.67 -17.80 -18.66
N PRO A 141 7.24 -18.70 -19.49
CA PRO A 141 8.54 -18.48 -20.11
C PRO A 141 8.52 -17.24 -21.00
N LEU A 142 9.69 -16.62 -21.19
CA LEU A 142 9.83 -15.53 -22.13
C LEU A 142 9.78 -16.09 -23.56
N ASP A 143 8.76 -15.71 -24.32
CA ASP A 143 8.64 -15.97 -25.74
C ASP A 143 8.95 -14.70 -26.57
N ASP A 144 9.02 -14.86 -27.88
CA ASP A 144 9.33 -13.76 -28.80
C ASP A 144 8.22 -12.69 -28.82
N ASP A 145 6.97 -13.05 -28.54
CA ASP A 145 5.84 -12.10 -28.51
C ASP A 145 5.92 -11.20 -27.26
N LEU A 146 6.20 -11.77 -26.10
CA LEU A 146 6.46 -11.05 -24.85
C LEU A 146 7.70 -10.17 -24.95
N GLU A 147 8.78 -10.68 -25.53
CA GLU A 147 10.01 -9.92 -25.79
C GLU A 147 9.73 -8.71 -26.68
N SER A 148 9.03 -8.92 -27.81
CA SER A 148 8.69 -7.87 -28.74
C SER A 148 7.74 -6.83 -28.14
N THR A 149 6.76 -7.28 -27.36
CA THR A 149 5.79 -6.43 -26.68
C THR A 149 6.46 -5.59 -25.60
N MET A 150 7.37 -6.15 -24.80
CA MET A 150 8.15 -5.38 -23.83
C MET A 150 8.97 -4.30 -24.52
N HIS A 151 9.62 -4.61 -25.65
CA HIS A 151 10.42 -3.62 -26.37
C HIS A 151 9.54 -2.53 -26.97
N ASP A 152 8.43 -2.91 -27.61
CA ASP A 152 7.50 -1.94 -28.19
C ASP A 152 6.92 -1.00 -27.13
N LEU A 153 6.51 -1.51 -25.97
CA LEU A 153 5.94 -0.66 -24.93
C LEU A 153 6.98 0.27 -24.30
N THR A 154 8.20 -0.22 -24.05
CA THR A 154 9.20 0.52 -23.26
C THR A 154 10.23 1.28 -24.08
N GLN A 155 10.33 0.98 -25.37
CA GLN A 155 11.37 1.50 -26.28
C GLN A 155 12.80 1.29 -25.76
N GLY A 156 13.03 0.27 -24.92
CA GLY A 156 14.35 -0.04 -24.39
C GLY A 156 14.81 0.84 -23.21
N VAL A 157 13.93 1.67 -22.66
CA VAL A 157 14.24 2.49 -21.48
C VAL A 157 14.22 1.61 -20.23
N MET A 158 15.39 1.31 -19.66
CA MET A 158 15.55 0.31 -18.59
C MET A 158 14.66 0.56 -17.36
N ASP A 159 14.52 1.81 -16.92
CA ASP A 159 13.66 2.16 -15.79
C ASP A 159 12.19 1.76 -16.04
N ILE A 160 11.69 2.05 -17.24
CA ILE A 160 10.33 1.71 -17.68
C ILE A 160 10.18 0.19 -17.81
N VAL A 161 11.21 -0.52 -18.29
CA VAL A 161 11.22 -1.99 -18.39
C VAL A 161 11.02 -2.64 -17.03
N ILE A 162 11.81 -2.23 -16.04
CA ILE A 162 11.76 -2.78 -14.68
C ILE A 162 10.41 -2.46 -14.04
N LYS A 163 9.96 -1.19 -14.15
CA LYS A 163 8.68 -0.74 -13.58
C LYS A 163 7.49 -1.47 -14.23
N LEU A 164 7.49 -1.63 -15.56
CA LEU A 164 6.42 -2.33 -16.28
C LEU A 164 6.37 -3.80 -15.87
N PHE A 165 7.52 -4.45 -15.76
CA PHE A 165 7.61 -5.85 -15.32
C PHE A 165 7.09 -6.02 -13.89
N ALA A 166 7.51 -5.15 -12.96
CA ALA A 166 7.02 -5.18 -11.58
C ALA A 166 5.50 -4.96 -11.51
N LEU A 167 4.99 -3.90 -12.14
CA LEU A 167 3.56 -3.56 -12.13
C LEU A 167 2.70 -4.65 -12.79
N ALA A 168 3.20 -5.29 -13.86
CA ALA A 168 2.50 -6.39 -14.50
C ALA A 168 2.37 -7.61 -13.58
N GLN A 169 3.42 -7.92 -12.81
CA GLN A 169 3.35 -8.98 -11.80
C GLN A 169 2.34 -8.64 -10.70
N ILE A 170 2.39 -7.42 -10.15
CA ILE A 170 1.45 -7.00 -9.11
C ILE A 170 0.02 -7.10 -9.63
N ARG A 171 -0.24 -6.65 -10.86
CA ARG A 171 -1.58 -6.74 -11.44
C ARG A 171 -2.01 -8.18 -11.71
N ALA A 172 -1.10 -9.05 -12.15
CA ALA A 172 -1.39 -10.48 -12.31
C ALA A 172 -1.78 -11.14 -10.98
N MET A 173 -1.12 -10.77 -9.87
CA MET A 173 -1.45 -11.24 -8.52
C MET A 173 -2.82 -10.74 -8.06
N VAL A 174 -3.08 -9.44 -8.17
CA VAL A 174 -4.34 -8.82 -7.71
C VAL A 174 -5.55 -9.35 -8.49
N THR A 175 -5.39 -9.61 -9.80
CA THR A 175 -6.47 -10.13 -10.64
C THR A 175 -6.63 -11.65 -10.56
N GLY A 176 -5.73 -12.36 -9.88
CA GLY A 176 -5.74 -13.82 -9.76
C GLY A 176 -5.35 -14.57 -11.04
N VAL A 177 -4.98 -13.87 -12.12
CA VAL A 177 -4.49 -14.50 -13.37
C VAL A 177 -3.13 -15.17 -13.12
N GLU A 178 -2.29 -14.54 -12.29
CA GLU A 178 -0.98 -15.02 -11.86
C GLU A 178 -0.08 -15.53 -13.00
N CYS A 179 -0.19 -14.90 -14.18
CA CYS A 179 0.60 -15.19 -15.38
C CYS A 179 0.75 -13.92 -16.22
N ILE A 180 1.95 -13.65 -16.75
CA ILE A 180 2.19 -12.51 -17.65
C ILE A 180 1.92 -12.92 -19.09
N LYS A 181 1.03 -12.17 -19.74
CA LYS A 181 0.74 -12.27 -21.18
C LYS A 181 0.90 -10.89 -21.85
N PRO A 182 1.13 -10.83 -23.18
CA PRO A 182 1.24 -9.57 -23.91
C PRO A 182 0.09 -8.59 -23.65
N MET A 183 -1.15 -9.10 -23.59
CA MET A 183 -2.34 -8.29 -23.29
C MET A 183 -2.30 -7.65 -21.90
N LEU A 184 -1.76 -8.35 -20.89
CA LEU A 184 -1.59 -7.79 -19.56
C LEU A 184 -0.58 -6.65 -19.57
N LEU A 185 0.56 -6.84 -20.24
CA LEU A 185 1.60 -5.81 -20.38
C LEU A 185 1.02 -4.55 -21.04
N ARG A 186 0.28 -4.70 -22.15
CA ARG A 186 -0.37 -3.58 -22.84
C ARG A 186 -1.36 -2.84 -21.94
N LYS A 187 -2.20 -3.56 -21.18
CA LYS A 187 -3.15 -2.94 -20.25
C LYS A 187 -2.45 -2.19 -19.12
N VAL A 188 -1.44 -2.80 -18.50
CA VAL A 188 -0.66 -2.16 -17.42
C VAL A 188 0.03 -0.91 -17.94
N PHE A 189 0.61 -0.99 -19.13
CA PHE A 189 1.22 0.16 -19.78
C PHE A 189 0.18 1.26 -20.05
N GLU A 190 -0.99 0.93 -20.58
CA GLU A 190 -2.02 1.91 -20.89
C GLU A 190 -2.54 2.64 -19.65
N ASP A 191 -2.68 1.92 -18.53
CA ASP A 191 -3.27 2.46 -17.31
C ASP A 191 -2.26 3.23 -16.45
N GLU A 192 -1.05 2.69 -16.30
CA GLU A 192 -0.07 3.16 -15.32
C GLU A 192 0.99 4.10 -15.91
N PHE A 193 1.23 4.03 -17.24
CA PHE A 193 2.32 4.76 -17.92
C PHE A 193 1.82 5.96 -18.75
N LYS A 194 0.57 6.42 -18.55
CA LYS A 194 -0.03 7.55 -19.29
C LYS A 194 0.85 8.80 -19.39
N PRO A 195 1.53 9.26 -18.31
CA PRO A 195 2.37 10.45 -18.38
C PRO A 195 3.51 10.33 -19.40
N VAL A 196 3.95 9.10 -19.68
CA VAL A 196 5.17 8.81 -20.45
C VAL A 196 4.87 8.39 -21.87
N HIS A 197 3.60 8.10 -22.19
CA HIS A 197 3.17 7.71 -23.53
C HIS A 197 3.61 8.71 -24.61
N PRO A 198 3.45 10.04 -24.45
CA PRO A 198 3.90 10.99 -25.47
C PRO A 198 5.41 10.93 -25.71
N MET A 199 6.19 10.69 -24.65
CA MET A 199 7.64 10.62 -24.70
C MET A 199 8.09 9.34 -25.41
N LEU A 200 7.48 8.20 -25.07
CA LEU A 200 7.74 6.91 -25.71
C LEU A 200 7.27 6.89 -27.16
N ALA A 201 6.15 7.55 -27.47
CA ALA A 201 5.70 7.74 -28.85
C ALA A 201 6.69 8.58 -29.66
N ALA A 202 7.26 9.64 -29.06
CA ALA A 202 8.33 10.42 -29.68
C ALA A 202 9.57 9.54 -29.94
N LEU A 203 9.99 8.71 -28.98
CA LEU A 203 11.11 7.78 -29.15
C LEU A 203 10.83 6.76 -30.27
N ARG A 204 9.61 6.20 -30.31
CA ARG A 204 9.17 5.25 -31.36
C ARG A 204 9.18 5.88 -32.75
N SER A 205 8.85 7.17 -32.85
CA SER A 205 8.84 7.89 -34.12
C SER A 205 10.24 8.14 -34.71
N GLY A 206 11.30 8.05 -33.89
CA GLY A 206 12.67 8.35 -34.30
C GLY A 206 12.94 9.81 -34.66
N ARG A 207 11.96 10.71 -34.49
CA ARG A 207 12.08 12.12 -34.88
C ARG A 207 12.84 12.91 -33.82
N ALA A 208 14.04 13.38 -34.17
CA ALA A 208 14.91 14.14 -33.28
C ALA A 208 14.22 15.38 -32.66
N GLU A 209 13.36 16.06 -33.41
CA GLU A 209 12.61 17.25 -32.96
C GLU A 209 11.61 16.95 -31.84
N LEU A 210 10.96 15.78 -31.88
CA LEU A 210 9.99 15.37 -30.86
C LEU A 210 10.71 14.85 -29.61
N ILE A 211 11.81 14.14 -29.80
CA ILE A 211 12.65 13.63 -28.70
C ILE A 211 13.27 14.78 -27.92
N ALA A 212 13.74 15.83 -28.61
CA ALA A 212 14.34 17.01 -27.99
C ALA A 212 13.38 17.82 -27.09
N LYS A 213 12.06 17.62 -27.22
CA LYS A 213 11.05 18.27 -26.35
C LYS A 213 10.97 17.63 -24.96
N TYR A 214 11.44 16.40 -24.81
CA TYR A 214 11.28 15.57 -23.61
C TYR A 214 12.64 15.24 -22.98
N ASP A 215 13.37 16.28 -22.61
CA ASP A 215 14.77 16.25 -22.15
C ASP A 215 14.97 15.57 -20.78
N ASP A 216 13.91 15.40 -19.98
CA ASP A 216 13.90 14.73 -18.68
C ASP A 216 12.85 13.60 -18.67
N LEU A 217 13.29 12.35 -18.61
CA LEU A 217 12.45 11.19 -18.26
C LEU A 217 12.50 10.93 -16.75
N LEU A 218 12.13 11.92 -15.93
CA LEU A 218 11.95 11.70 -14.49
C LEU A 218 10.51 11.22 -14.23
N MET A 219 10.36 10.12 -13.50
CA MET A 219 9.10 9.38 -13.33
C MET A 219 8.62 9.25 -11.87
N PRO A 220 8.41 10.37 -11.13
CA PRO A 220 8.01 10.30 -9.72
C PRO A 220 6.60 9.69 -9.51
N GLU A 221 5.68 9.86 -10.46
CA GLU A 221 4.29 9.38 -10.34
C GLU A 221 4.20 7.84 -10.41
N ILE A 222 5.07 7.21 -11.21
CA ILE A 222 5.11 5.74 -11.35
C ILE A 222 5.65 5.10 -10.07
N GLU A 223 6.59 5.76 -9.39
CA GLU A 223 7.12 5.30 -8.10
C GLU A 223 6.04 5.35 -7.01
N GLY A 224 5.22 6.40 -6.98
CA GLY A 224 4.06 6.49 -6.11
C GLY A 224 3.02 5.39 -6.35
N ARG A 225 2.73 5.08 -7.61
CA ARG A 225 1.85 3.95 -7.99
C ARG A 225 2.41 2.61 -7.54
N LEU A 226 3.70 2.36 -7.76
CA LEU A 226 4.40 1.14 -7.32
C LEU A 226 4.29 0.97 -5.81
N LEU A 227 4.58 2.02 -5.03
CA LEU A 227 4.40 2.04 -3.58
C LEU A 227 2.98 1.75 -3.13
N THR A 228 1.99 2.31 -3.82
CA THR A 228 0.57 2.12 -3.50
C THR A 228 0.15 0.67 -3.76
N LEU A 229 0.54 0.12 -4.90
CA LEU A 229 0.25 -1.26 -5.29
C LEU A 229 0.98 -2.28 -4.40
N THR A 230 2.22 -2.02 -4.01
CA THR A 230 2.95 -2.83 -3.03
C THR A 230 2.25 -2.84 -1.67
N ARG A 231 1.75 -1.68 -1.19
CA ARG A 231 0.93 -1.64 0.04
C ARG A 231 -0.36 -2.43 -0.11
N SER A 232 -1.00 -2.40 -1.27
CA SER A 232 -2.18 -3.23 -1.55
C SER A 232 -1.85 -4.72 -1.49
N LEU A 233 -0.69 -5.14 -2.00
CA LEU A 233 -0.21 -6.51 -1.85
C LEU A 233 0.06 -6.90 -0.39
N ASP A 234 0.72 -6.03 0.38
CA ASP A 234 0.94 -6.28 1.82
C ASP A 234 -0.39 -6.45 2.58
N ASN A 235 -1.41 -5.70 2.19
CA ASN A 235 -2.76 -5.83 2.75
C ASN A 235 -3.47 -7.13 2.34
N LEU A 236 -3.11 -7.73 1.19
CA LEU A 236 -3.59 -9.05 0.76
C LEU A 236 -2.81 -10.19 1.44
N SER A 237 -1.52 -9.99 1.73
CA SER A 237 -0.64 -10.98 2.38
C SER A 237 -0.75 -11.01 3.90
N ARG A 238 -1.24 -9.95 4.55
CA ARG A 238 -1.66 -10.04 5.94
C ARG A 238 -2.94 -10.87 5.98
N PRO A 239 -2.97 -12.05 6.63
CA PRO A 239 -4.25 -12.63 7.00
C PRO A 239 -4.94 -11.56 7.83
N LYS A 240 -6.08 -11.05 7.33
CA LYS A 240 -6.97 -10.22 8.14
C LYS A 240 -7.09 -10.95 9.47
N PRO A 241 -6.75 -10.32 10.62
CA PRO A 241 -6.97 -10.98 11.91
C PRO A 241 -8.40 -11.48 11.87
N PRO A 242 -8.66 -12.76 12.21
CA PRO A 242 -9.99 -13.32 12.12
C PRO A 242 -10.91 -12.33 12.82
N ALA A 243 -11.86 -11.78 12.05
CA ALA A 243 -12.84 -10.88 12.61
C ALA A 243 -13.43 -11.59 13.84
N PRO A 244 -13.62 -10.88 14.97
CA PRO A 244 -14.13 -11.51 16.19
C PRO A 244 -15.35 -12.35 15.82
N PRO A 245 -15.34 -13.66 16.08
CA PRO A 245 -16.33 -14.58 15.54
C PRO A 245 -17.58 -14.55 16.41
N VAL A 246 -18.31 -13.43 16.40
CA VAL A 246 -19.64 -13.35 17.02
C VAL A 246 -20.61 -12.45 16.22
N ASP A 247 -20.13 -11.52 15.39
CA ASP A 247 -21.01 -10.40 14.97
C ASP A 247 -21.48 -10.43 13.48
N ASP A 248 -20.96 -11.35 12.65
CA ASP A 248 -21.24 -11.34 11.19
C ASP A 248 -22.31 -12.38 10.76
N LYS A 249 -22.40 -13.55 11.44
CA LYS A 249 -23.45 -14.54 11.13
C LYS A 249 -24.84 -14.04 11.55
N ALA A 250 -24.94 -13.34 12.69
CA ALA A 250 -26.21 -12.81 13.19
C ALA A 250 -26.75 -11.71 12.28
N LYS A 251 -25.89 -10.77 11.88
CA LYS A 251 -26.27 -9.69 10.95
C LYS A 251 -26.69 -10.20 9.58
N ARG A 252 -26.02 -11.24 9.07
CA ARG A 252 -26.41 -11.88 7.80
C ARG A 252 -27.72 -12.66 7.91
N LEU A 253 -27.96 -13.34 9.02
CA LEU A 253 -29.23 -14.02 9.27
C LEU A 253 -30.37 -13.00 9.42
N ALA A 254 -30.18 -11.93 10.18
CA ALA A 254 -31.16 -10.86 10.34
C ALA A 254 -31.51 -10.19 8.99
N ALA A 255 -30.51 -9.89 8.15
CA ALA A 255 -30.74 -9.31 6.82
C ALA A 255 -31.53 -10.24 5.88
N LEU A 256 -31.25 -11.55 5.89
CA LEU A 256 -32.03 -12.52 5.11
C LEU A 256 -33.47 -12.66 5.63
N LEU A 257 -33.68 -12.53 6.93
CA LEU A 257 -35.02 -12.54 7.52
C LEU A 257 -35.80 -11.26 7.16
N GLU A 258 -35.13 -10.10 7.12
CA GLU A 258 -35.70 -8.85 6.60
C GLU A 258 -36.11 -8.96 5.12
N GLU A 259 -35.30 -9.61 4.27
CA GLU A 259 -35.66 -9.91 2.87
C GLU A 259 -36.86 -10.86 2.74
N MET A 260 -37.12 -11.69 3.77
CA MET A 260 -38.29 -12.55 3.87
C MET A 260 -39.50 -11.87 4.53
N GLU A 261 -39.54 -10.53 4.51
CA GLU A 261 -40.60 -9.66 5.06
C GLU A 261 -40.78 -9.73 6.60
N ILE A 262 -39.78 -10.19 7.34
CA ILE A 262 -39.83 -10.22 8.81
C ILE A 262 -39.38 -8.86 9.35
N PRO A 263 -40.17 -8.20 10.21
CA PRO A 263 -39.78 -6.93 10.82
C PRO A 263 -38.44 -7.00 11.56
N ARG A 264 -37.63 -5.96 11.38
CA ARG A 264 -36.25 -5.84 11.86
C ARG A 264 -36.12 -5.98 13.38
N ASP A 265 -37.12 -5.51 14.11
CA ASP A 265 -37.29 -5.62 15.56
C ASP A 265 -37.44 -7.08 16.05
N ILE A 266 -37.90 -7.99 15.18
CA ILE A 266 -38.01 -9.42 15.46
C ILE A 266 -36.83 -10.20 14.86
N ALA A 267 -36.36 -9.81 13.67
CA ALA A 267 -35.30 -10.49 12.94
C ALA A 267 -33.95 -10.47 13.69
N ILE A 268 -33.60 -9.36 14.36
CA ILE A 268 -32.35 -9.21 15.11
C ILE A 268 -32.32 -10.14 16.35
N PRO A 269 -33.29 -10.06 17.29
CA PRO A 269 -33.26 -10.94 18.47
C PRO A 269 -33.38 -12.42 18.09
N MET A 270 -34.17 -12.75 17.08
CA MET A 270 -34.30 -14.14 16.61
C MET A 270 -33.00 -14.67 16.00
N ALA A 271 -32.25 -13.83 15.28
CA ALA A 271 -30.96 -14.22 14.73
C ALA A 271 -29.92 -14.46 15.84
N ASP A 272 -29.88 -13.59 16.85
CA ASP A 272 -28.98 -13.71 17.99
C ASP A 272 -29.29 -14.96 18.83
N GLU A 273 -30.57 -15.23 19.10
CA GLU A 273 -31.03 -16.38 19.88
C GLU A 273 -30.73 -17.71 19.17
N LEU A 274 -31.04 -17.83 17.87
CA LEU A 274 -30.77 -19.05 17.09
C LEU A 274 -29.28 -19.36 16.97
N LEU A 275 -28.43 -18.33 16.94
CA LEU A 275 -26.97 -18.48 16.94
C LEU A 275 -26.42 -18.85 18.31
N ALA A 276 -27.01 -18.35 19.40
CA ALA A 276 -26.65 -18.73 20.76
C ALA A 276 -26.97 -20.21 21.03
N GLU A 277 -28.13 -20.69 20.57
CA GLU A 277 -28.54 -22.09 20.75
C GLU A 277 -27.81 -23.05 19.80
N ASN A 278 -27.42 -22.59 18.60
CA ASN A 278 -26.88 -23.46 17.55
C ASN A 278 -25.63 -22.85 16.85
N PRO A 279 -24.48 -22.71 17.54
CA PRO A 279 -23.32 -21.99 17.03
C PRO A 279 -22.62 -22.62 15.81
N GLY A 280 -22.85 -23.92 15.56
CA GLY A 280 -22.19 -24.70 14.51
C GLY A 280 -22.98 -24.94 13.22
N ILE A 281 -24.23 -24.48 13.12
CA ILE A 281 -25.11 -24.81 11.99
C ILE A 281 -24.85 -23.86 10.79
N ALA A 282 -25.04 -24.38 9.57
CA ALA A 282 -24.94 -23.60 8.33
C ALA A 282 -26.10 -22.60 8.18
N LEU A 283 -25.84 -21.45 7.55
CA LEU A 283 -26.79 -20.33 7.45
C LEU A 283 -28.14 -20.72 6.82
N ALA A 284 -28.14 -21.57 5.78
CA ALA A 284 -29.37 -22.04 5.14
C ALA A 284 -30.27 -22.87 6.08
N ALA A 285 -29.67 -23.66 6.98
CA ALA A 285 -30.43 -24.43 7.96
C ALA A 285 -30.94 -23.55 9.12
N LEU A 286 -30.22 -22.47 9.45
CA LEU A 286 -30.69 -21.45 10.40
C LEU A 286 -31.89 -20.67 9.85
N VAL A 287 -31.88 -20.31 8.56
CA VAL A 287 -33.04 -19.69 7.89
C VAL A 287 -34.25 -20.64 7.91
N HIS A 288 -34.05 -21.93 7.61
CA HIS A 288 -35.13 -22.92 7.73
C HIS A 288 -35.67 -23.03 9.15
N LYS A 289 -34.82 -23.07 10.18
CA LYS A 289 -35.28 -23.05 11.59
C LYS A 289 -36.03 -21.76 11.93
N ALA A 290 -35.54 -20.61 11.50
CA ALA A 290 -36.19 -19.31 11.73
C ALA A 290 -37.57 -19.23 11.06
N THR A 291 -37.69 -19.68 9.81
CA THR A 291 -38.98 -19.76 9.12
C THR A 291 -39.91 -20.82 9.73
N ALA A 292 -39.38 -21.94 10.24
CA ALA A 292 -40.17 -22.94 10.95
C ALA A 292 -40.71 -22.38 12.29
N TYR A 293 -39.95 -21.53 12.98
CA TYR A 293 -40.40 -20.78 14.15
C TYR A 293 -41.58 -19.84 13.83
N LEU A 294 -41.62 -19.27 12.62
CA LEU A 294 -42.70 -18.41 12.14
C LEU A 294 -43.90 -19.19 11.58
N VAL A 295 -43.66 -20.40 11.05
CA VAL A 295 -44.71 -21.32 10.55
C VAL A 295 -45.37 -22.09 11.69
N GLN A 296 -44.74 -22.18 12.87
CA GLN A 296 -45.50 -22.50 14.08
C GLN A 296 -46.56 -21.43 14.25
N GLU A 297 -47.81 -21.80 13.94
CA GLU A 297 -48.99 -20.98 14.18
C GLU A 297 -48.83 -20.26 15.51
N ALA A 298 -48.97 -18.94 15.49
CA ALA A 298 -49.04 -18.11 16.70
C ALA A 298 -49.80 -18.89 17.77
N PRO A 299 -49.22 -19.12 18.97
CA PRO A 299 -49.92 -19.87 20.00
C PRO A 299 -51.27 -19.20 20.21
N LYS A 300 -52.36 -19.93 19.92
CA LYS A 300 -53.72 -19.44 20.13
C LYS A 300 -53.75 -18.82 21.51
N LYS A 301 -54.10 -17.52 21.62
CA LYS A 301 -54.28 -16.84 22.92
C LYS A 301 -54.97 -17.83 23.85
N PRO A 302 -54.39 -18.18 25.02
CA PRO A 302 -55.01 -19.17 25.88
C PRO A 302 -56.43 -18.67 26.17
N ARG A 303 -57.43 -19.48 25.80
CA ARG A 303 -58.79 -19.24 26.27
C ARG A 303 -58.70 -19.26 27.78
N ILE A 304 -58.83 -18.10 28.42
CA ILE A 304 -58.94 -18.02 29.87
C ILE A 304 -60.21 -18.78 30.23
N SER A 305 -60.07 -20.02 30.68
CA SER A 305 -61.16 -20.75 31.31
C SER A 305 -61.47 -20.01 32.61
N LYS A 306 -62.67 -19.43 32.69
CA LYS A 306 -63.16 -18.86 33.95
C LYS A 306 -63.47 -20.04 34.88
N VAL A 307 -62.48 -20.47 35.66
CA VAL A 307 -62.66 -21.48 36.71
C VAL A 307 -63.51 -20.86 37.83
N LYS A 308 -64.63 -21.48 38.17
CA LYS A 308 -65.53 -20.97 39.22
C LYS A 308 -64.87 -21.10 40.59
N ARG A 309 -65.16 -20.19 41.52
CA ARG A 309 -64.58 -20.16 42.88
C ARG A 309 -64.81 -21.47 43.67
N THR A 310 -65.87 -22.20 43.35
CA THR A 310 -66.19 -23.52 43.92
C THR A 310 -65.24 -24.64 43.51
N GLU A 311 -64.47 -24.46 42.43
CA GLU A 311 -63.55 -25.47 41.86
C GLU A 311 -62.08 -25.24 42.28
N TRP A 312 -61.81 -24.20 43.09
CA TRP A 312 -60.45 -23.80 43.45
C TRP A 312 -59.72 -24.82 44.36
N GLY A 313 -60.47 -25.60 45.16
CA GLY A 313 -59.89 -26.65 46.02
C GLY A 313 -59.34 -27.86 45.25
N CYS A 314 -59.65 -28.00 43.96
CA CYS A 314 -59.18 -29.11 43.12
C CYS A 314 -58.02 -28.74 42.18
N LEU A 315 -57.48 -27.52 42.29
CA LEU A 315 -56.35 -27.05 41.49
C LEU A 315 -55.01 -27.62 42.01
N PRO A 316 -53.89 -27.52 41.27
CA PRO A 316 -52.57 -27.95 41.75
C PRO A 316 -52.15 -27.19 43.03
N GLU A 317 -51.34 -27.81 43.90
CA GLU A 317 -50.92 -27.21 45.19
C GLU A 317 -50.09 -25.94 45.03
N GLU A 318 -49.45 -25.74 43.88
CA GLU A 318 -48.69 -24.51 43.57
C GLU A 318 -49.58 -23.36 43.06
N ASP A 319 -50.87 -23.61 42.81
CA ASP A 319 -51.79 -22.55 42.37
C ASP A 319 -52.24 -21.67 43.55
N LEU A 320 -51.98 -20.37 43.44
CA LEU A 320 -52.35 -19.36 44.42
C LEU A 320 -53.86 -19.37 44.74
N ARG A 321 -54.71 -19.75 43.78
CA ARG A 321 -56.16 -19.80 43.95
C ARG A 321 -56.59 -20.91 44.89
N ARG A 322 -55.92 -22.06 44.87
CA ARG A 322 -56.14 -23.14 45.83
C ARG A 322 -55.68 -22.76 47.21
N ARG A 323 -54.47 -22.20 47.33
CA ARG A 323 -53.91 -21.72 48.60
C ARG A 323 -54.78 -20.65 49.26
N TYR A 324 -55.46 -19.84 48.45
CA TYR A 324 -56.48 -18.89 48.92
C TYR A 324 -57.76 -19.60 49.41
N ALA A 325 -58.25 -20.63 48.69
CA ALA A 325 -59.45 -21.38 49.06
C ALA A 325 -59.28 -22.29 50.31
N ASP A 326 -58.07 -22.75 50.60
CA ASP A 326 -57.77 -23.71 51.68
C ASP A 326 -57.85 -23.14 53.12
N GLY A 327 -58.34 -21.91 53.32
CA GLY A 327 -58.51 -21.36 54.68
C GLY A 327 -59.20 -19.99 54.72
N PRO A 328 -59.48 -19.45 55.92
CA PRO A 328 -60.18 -18.17 56.09
C PRO A 328 -59.40 -16.99 55.47
N ASP A 329 -60.14 -16.01 54.93
CA ASP A 329 -59.61 -14.87 54.18
C ASP A 329 -58.58 -14.04 54.99
N ASN A 330 -58.76 -13.94 56.30
CA ASN A 330 -57.93 -13.11 57.16
C ASN A 330 -56.49 -13.63 57.37
N GLU A 331 -56.23 -14.90 57.06
CA GLU A 331 -54.90 -15.54 57.26
C GLU A 331 -54.21 -15.86 55.92
N CYS A 332 -54.71 -15.34 54.81
CA CYS A 332 -54.15 -15.61 53.48
C CYS A 332 -52.74 -15.01 53.32
N TYR A 333 -52.53 -13.79 53.82
CA TYR A 333 -51.24 -13.09 53.69
C TYR A 333 -50.10 -13.83 54.41
N ASP A 334 -50.35 -14.32 55.62
CA ASP A 334 -49.34 -15.03 56.41
C ASP A 334 -48.97 -16.38 55.77
N ARG A 335 -49.94 -17.07 55.15
CA ARG A 335 -49.69 -18.31 54.40
C ARG A 335 -48.86 -18.08 53.15
N LEU A 336 -49.14 -17.01 52.40
CA LEU A 336 -48.31 -16.63 51.24
C LEU A 336 -46.91 -16.19 51.65
N LYS A 337 -46.77 -15.55 52.81
CA LYS A 337 -45.48 -15.16 53.39
C LYS A 337 -44.66 -16.38 53.84
N LEU A 338 -45.29 -17.38 54.49
CA LEU A 338 -44.64 -18.65 54.84
C LEU A 338 -44.20 -19.45 53.60
N ALA A 339 -44.97 -19.37 52.51
CA ALA A 339 -44.63 -19.98 51.23
C ALA A 339 -43.52 -19.22 50.46
N GLY A 340 -42.95 -18.14 51.02
CA GLY A 340 -41.86 -17.38 50.40
C GLY A 340 -42.28 -16.52 49.20
N LEU A 341 -43.59 -16.36 48.97
CA LEU A 341 -44.16 -15.64 47.82
C LEU A 341 -44.36 -14.15 48.10
N VAL A 342 -44.12 -13.71 49.33
CA VAL A 342 -44.18 -12.30 49.74
C VAL A 342 -42.76 -11.82 50.04
N LEU A 343 -42.27 -10.90 49.21
CA LEU A 343 -40.94 -10.30 49.36
C LEU A 343 -40.97 -9.23 50.47
N ASP A 344 -40.05 -9.28 51.43
CA ASP A 344 -39.91 -8.21 52.43
C ASP A 344 -39.07 -7.06 51.85
N LEU A 345 -39.69 -5.89 51.70
CA LEU A 345 -39.06 -4.69 51.12
C LEU A 345 -38.25 -3.87 52.15
N ARG A 346 -38.34 -4.18 53.45
CA ARG A 346 -37.63 -3.45 54.52
C ARG A 346 -36.09 -3.49 54.42
N PRO A 347 -35.44 -4.58 53.96
CA PRO A 347 -33.99 -4.60 53.73
C PRO A 347 -33.54 -3.68 52.59
N LEU A 348 -34.43 -3.41 51.62
CA LEU A 348 -34.14 -2.58 50.44
C LEU A 348 -34.25 -1.07 50.73
N LEU A 349 -34.80 -0.69 51.89
CA LEU A 349 -35.04 0.71 52.28
C LEU A 349 -34.01 1.28 53.28
N LYS A 350 -33.01 0.48 53.73
CA LYS A 350 -31.92 0.95 54.63
C LYS A 350 -30.60 1.30 53.91
N ALA A 351 -30.61 1.34 52.58
CA ALA A 351 -29.46 1.73 51.75
C ALA A 351 -29.76 3.00 50.94
N GLY A 352 -30.22 4.05 51.63
CA GLY A 352 -30.44 5.40 51.11
C GLY A 352 -29.89 6.42 52.08
#